data_AF-A0A218WXL2-F1
#
_entry.id   AF-A0A218WXL2-F1
#
_cell.length_a   1.000
_cell.length_b   1.000
_cell.length_c   1.000
_cell.angle_alpha   90.00
_cell.angle_beta   90.00
_cell.angle_gamma   90.00
#
_symmetry.space_group_name_H-M   'P 1'
#
loop_
_entity.id
_entity.type
_entity.pdbx_description
1 polymer ?
#
loop_
_entity_poly.entity_id
_entity_poly.type
_entity_poly.pdbx_seq_one_letter_code
_entity_poly.pdbx_strand_id
1 'polypeptide(L)'
;MDLFRRDPKWVMAVEERCKFLVLGKGRTVSNGLKVHVFCPMLKEKRDAVKLIAGRWKLAVNSAGWEPERFVVVHVTSKSKPPSRVLGLKIVNSPHSPVFDPLMAMDSRLVVSFFDLPRESDVSGLVLRCGGECELVWLNEKNALAVFGDPARAATALRRLDHGSVYYGVAVVVVQNEPPLRTRN
;
A
#
# COMPACT_ATOMS: atom_id res chain seq x y z
N MET A 1 21.56 -4.63 -8.41
CA MET A 1 21.51 -4.70 -9.90
C MET A 1 21.22 -6.12 -10.37
N ASP A 2 21.74 -7.15 -9.71
CA ASP A 2 21.48 -8.56 -10.08
C ASP A 2 20.02 -9.00 -9.96
N LEU A 3 19.24 -8.51 -8.98
CA LEU A 3 17.82 -8.86 -8.88
C LEU A 3 17.01 -8.50 -10.15
N PHE A 4 17.39 -7.42 -10.85
CA PHE A 4 16.73 -6.99 -12.09
C PHE A 4 16.90 -8.00 -13.22
N ARG A 5 17.99 -8.77 -13.21
CA ARG A 5 18.25 -9.84 -14.18
C ARG A 5 17.69 -11.18 -13.72
N ARG A 6 17.74 -11.45 -12.41
CA ARG A 6 17.30 -12.73 -11.83
C ARG A 6 15.78 -12.88 -11.77
N ASP A 7 15.06 -11.80 -11.49
CA ASP A 7 13.60 -11.82 -11.39
C ASP A 7 12.97 -10.62 -12.10
N PRO A 8 13.05 -10.58 -13.44
CA PRO A 8 12.52 -9.47 -14.22
C PRO A 8 10.99 -9.35 -14.09
N LYS A 9 10.27 -10.45 -13.88
CA LYS A 9 8.80 -10.43 -13.70
C LYS A 9 8.41 -9.71 -12.41
N TRP A 10 9.07 -10.03 -11.30
CA TRP A 10 8.80 -9.35 -10.03
C TRP A 10 9.15 -7.86 -10.11
N VAL A 11 10.27 -7.49 -10.74
CA VAL A 11 10.65 -6.09 -10.95
C VAL A 11 9.59 -5.33 -11.75
N MET A 12 9.11 -5.91 -12.84
CA MET A 12 8.03 -5.33 -13.65
C MET A 12 6.76 -5.14 -12.82
N ALA A 13 6.40 -6.11 -11.99
CA ALA A 13 5.23 -6.02 -11.13
C ALA A 13 5.37 -4.94 -10.02
N VAL A 14 6.58 -4.62 -9.57
CA VAL A 14 6.85 -3.48 -8.67
C VAL A 14 6.71 -2.15 -9.45
N GLU A 15 7.27 -2.09 -10.66
CA GLU A 15 7.16 -0.94 -11.56
C GLU A 15 5.69 -0.62 -11.86
N GLU A 16 4.86 -1.63 -12.17
CA GLU A 16 3.43 -1.46 -12.44
C GLU A 16 2.65 -0.88 -11.25
N ARG A 17 3.00 -1.27 -10.02
CA ARG A 17 2.39 -0.70 -8.81
C ARG A 17 2.80 0.76 -8.61
N CYS A 18 4.08 1.09 -8.82
CA CYS A 18 4.56 2.47 -8.78
C CYS A 18 3.89 3.33 -9.86
N LYS A 19 3.75 2.79 -11.06
CA LYS A 19 3.03 3.41 -12.17
C LYS A 19 1.56 3.66 -11.82
N PHE A 20 0.86 2.68 -11.25
CA PHE A 20 -0.54 2.85 -10.87
C PHE A 20 -0.73 3.87 -9.74
N LEU A 21 0.18 3.91 -8.76
CA LEU A 21 0.17 4.95 -7.73
C LEU A 21 0.23 6.35 -8.35
N VAL A 22 1.16 6.59 -9.29
CA VAL A 22 1.34 7.92 -9.87
C VAL A 22 0.28 8.25 -10.93
N LEU A 23 -0.03 7.31 -11.84
CA LEU A 23 -0.84 7.56 -13.04
C LEU A 23 -2.26 6.97 -12.99
N GLY A 24 -2.50 5.98 -12.14
CA GLY A 24 -3.78 5.26 -12.10
C GLY A 24 -4.93 6.12 -11.58
N LYS A 25 -6.13 5.94 -12.14
CA LYS A 25 -7.37 6.52 -11.63
C LYS A 25 -7.97 5.56 -10.59
N GLY A 26 -7.51 5.64 -9.34
CA GLY A 26 -8.04 4.84 -8.23
C GLY A 26 -9.25 5.50 -7.56
N ARG A 27 -10.16 4.71 -6.99
CA ARG A 27 -11.15 5.21 -6.02
C ARG A 27 -10.40 5.56 -4.74
N THR A 28 -10.36 6.84 -4.40
CA THR A 28 -9.73 7.34 -3.19
C THR A 28 -10.82 7.48 -2.13
N VAL A 29 -10.78 6.65 -1.09
CA VAL A 29 -11.85 6.60 -0.07
C VAL A 29 -11.71 7.75 0.95
N SER A 30 -10.53 8.38 1.04
CA SER A 30 -10.35 9.70 1.63
C SER A 30 -9.08 10.38 1.07
N ASN A 31 -9.14 11.71 0.93
CA ASN A 31 -8.12 12.69 0.48
C ASN A 31 -7.19 12.40 -0.71
N GLY A 32 -7.44 11.40 -1.54
CA GLY A 32 -6.64 11.22 -2.75
C GLY A 32 -5.25 10.63 -2.51
N LEU A 33 -4.88 10.33 -1.25
CA LEU A 33 -3.57 9.77 -0.93
C LEU A 33 -3.52 8.31 -1.37
N LYS A 34 -2.66 8.03 -2.35
CA LYS A 34 -2.43 6.68 -2.86
C LYS A 34 -1.22 6.09 -2.18
N VAL A 35 -1.39 4.93 -1.58
CA VAL A 35 -0.38 4.22 -0.80
C VAL A 35 -0.43 2.73 -1.09
N HIS A 36 0.75 2.09 -1.09
CA HIS A 36 0.92 0.65 -1.18
C HIS A 36 1.80 0.15 -0.05
N VAL A 37 1.33 -0.86 0.66
CA VAL A 37 2.08 -1.62 1.65
C VAL A 37 2.49 -2.93 0.99
N PHE A 38 3.80 -3.11 0.78
CA PHE A 38 4.32 -4.40 0.39
C PHE A 38 4.34 -5.36 1.58
N CYS A 39 4.20 -6.67 1.33
CA CYS A 39 4.38 -7.69 2.36
C CYS A 39 5.83 -7.69 2.89
N PRO A 40 6.09 -8.35 4.04
CA PRO A 40 7.45 -8.65 4.48
C PRO A 40 8.26 -9.31 3.36
N MET A 41 9.50 -8.86 3.17
CA MET A 41 10.36 -9.38 2.10
C MET A 41 11.83 -9.19 2.46
N LEU A 42 12.71 -10.02 1.89
CA LEU A 42 14.15 -9.94 2.10
C LEU A 42 14.73 -8.55 1.79
N LYS A 43 15.81 -8.18 2.50
CA LYS A 43 16.52 -6.90 2.33
C LYS A 43 16.76 -6.52 0.87
N GLU A 44 17.23 -7.46 0.05
CA GLU A 44 17.51 -7.19 -1.37
C GLU A 44 16.26 -6.77 -2.15
N LYS A 45 15.10 -7.41 -1.90
CA LYS A 45 13.83 -7.02 -2.52
C LYS A 45 13.38 -5.64 -2.01
N ARG A 46 13.52 -5.34 -0.71
CA ARG A 46 13.20 -4.01 -0.16
C ARG A 46 14.04 -2.90 -0.77
N ASP A 47 15.33 -3.16 -0.97
CA ASP A 47 16.25 -2.20 -1.58
C ASP A 47 15.92 -1.98 -3.07
N ALA A 48 15.49 -3.03 -3.78
CA ALA A 48 14.99 -2.89 -5.14
C ALA A 48 13.67 -2.09 -5.22
N VAL A 49 12.72 -2.33 -4.30
CA VAL A 49 11.50 -1.50 -4.20
C VAL A 49 11.85 -0.03 -3.99
N LYS A 50 12.76 0.28 -3.06
CA LYS A 50 13.22 1.65 -2.80
C LYS A 50 13.81 2.31 -4.05
N LEU A 51 14.66 1.59 -4.78
CA LEU A 51 15.26 2.09 -6.01
C LEU A 51 14.22 2.39 -7.09
N ILE A 52 13.27 1.47 -7.29
CA ILE A 52 12.19 1.63 -8.28
C ILE A 52 11.28 2.79 -7.89
N ALA A 53 10.76 2.80 -6.65
CA ALA A 53 9.91 3.87 -6.13
C ALA A 53 10.59 5.25 -6.20
N GLY A 54 11.90 5.31 -5.94
CA GLY A 54 12.70 6.53 -6.05
C GLY A 54 12.72 7.13 -7.47
N ARG A 55 12.65 6.29 -8.52
CA ARG A 55 12.55 6.77 -9.91
C ARG A 55 11.22 7.49 -10.18
N TRP A 56 10.15 7.01 -9.56
CA TRP A 56 8.80 7.60 -9.59
C TRP A 56 8.62 8.76 -8.62
N LYS A 57 9.68 9.15 -7.89
CA LYS A 57 9.65 10.19 -6.85
C LYS A 57 8.56 9.91 -5.80
N LEU A 58 8.30 8.64 -5.50
CA LEU A 58 7.43 8.22 -4.41
C LEU A 58 8.20 8.35 -3.09
N ALA A 59 7.47 8.64 -2.01
CA ALA A 59 8.02 8.51 -0.67
C ALA A 59 8.03 7.04 -0.25
N VAL A 60 9.04 6.66 0.53
CA VAL A 60 9.24 5.29 0.97
C VAL A 60 9.51 5.26 2.47
N ASN A 61 8.73 4.46 3.19
CA ASN A 61 8.91 4.18 4.61
C ASN A 61 9.22 2.70 4.79
N SER A 62 10.08 2.37 5.74
CA SER A 62 10.36 0.98 6.13
C SER A 62 10.00 0.82 7.60
N ALA A 63 9.28 -0.24 7.94
CA ALA A 63 8.79 -0.53 9.28
C ALA A 63 8.90 -2.02 9.58
N GLY A 64 8.74 -2.40 10.85
CA GLY A 64 8.99 -3.76 11.32
C GLY A 64 10.46 -4.09 11.56
N TRP A 65 10.66 -5.18 12.28
CA TRP A 65 11.96 -5.80 12.57
C TRP A 65 12.21 -6.98 11.64
N GLU A 66 13.47 -7.33 11.40
CA GLU A 66 13.80 -8.52 10.60
C GLU A 66 13.34 -9.79 11.35
N PRO A 67 12.73 -10.79 10.69
CA PRO A 67 12.50 -10.94 9.24
C PRO A 67 11.23 -10.28 8.69
N GLU A 68 10.36 -9.75 9.54
CA GLU A 68 9.04 -9.19 9.19
C GLU A 68 9.08 -7.76 8.62
N ARG A 69 10.28 -7.25 8.33
CA ARG A 69 10.44 -5.87 7.85
C ARG A 69 9.83 -5.70 6.47
N PHE A 70 9.00 -4.68 6.33
CA PHE A 70 8.24 -4.38 5.11
C PHE A 70 8.47 -2.94 4.63
N VAL A 71 7.90 -2.61 3.47
CA VAL A 71 8.05 -1.30 2.82
C VAL A 71 6.68 -0.72 2.48
N VAL A 72 6.48 0.55 2.83
CA VAL A 72 5.32 1.34 2.42
C VAL A 72 5.79 2.37 1.40
N VAL A 73 5.08 2.50 0.30
CA VAL A 73 5.31 3.56 -0.70
C VAL A 73 4.05 4.38 -0.89
N HIS A 74 4.19 5.70 -0.98
CA HIS A 74 3.03 6.58 -1.16
C HIS A 74 3.35 7.78 -2.06
N VAL A 75 2.29 8.33 -2.65
CA VAL A 75 2.36 9.51 -3.51
C VAL A 75 2.57 10.77 -2.69
N THR A 76 3.43 11.66 -3.16
CA THR A 76 3.64 13.00 -2.63
C THR A 76 3.47 14.04 -3.72
N SER A 77 3.50 15.33 -3.38
CA SER A 77 3.51 16.42 -4.36
C SER A 77 4.71 16.38 -5.32
N LYS A 78 5.77 15.62 -4.99
CA LYS A 78 6.96 15.46 -5.83
C LYS A 78 6.87 14.26 -6.80
N SER A 79 5.87 13.39 -6.62
CA SER A 79 5.73 12.14 -7.37
C SER A 79 5.40 12.40 -8.84
N LYS A 80 6.17 11.78 -9.74
CA LYS A 80 6.02 11.96 -11.19
C LYS A 80 6.64 10.79 -11.96
N PRO A 81 6.19 10.53 -13.20
CA PRO A 81 6.80 9.50 -14.03
C PRO A 81 8.29 9.76 -14.28
N PRO A 82 9.15 8.72 -14.27
CA PRO A 82 10.53 8.85 -14.71
C PRO A 82 10.60 9.11 -16.23
N SER A 83 11.72 9.67 -16.69
CA SER A 83 11.97 9.91 -18.12
C SER A 83 11.98 8.63 -18.96
N ARG A 84 12.32 7.50 -18.35
CA ARG A 84 12.20 6.15 -18.92
C ARG A 84 11.57 5.24 -17.87
N VAL A 85 10.51 4.53 -18.25
CA VAL A 85 9.87 3.47 -17.45
C VAL A 85 10.57 2.15 -17.73
N LEU A 86 10.70 1.28 -16.74
CA LEU A 86 11.18 -0.10 -16.93
C LEU A 86 10.06 -0.88 -17.61
N GLY A 87 10.01 -0.90 -18.95
CA GLY A 87 8.98 -1.62 -19.70
C GLY A 87 8.49 -0.91 -20.96
N LEU A 88 7.58 -1.58 -21.69
CA LEU A 88 6.88 -1.02 -22.86
C LEU A 88 6.16 0.30 -22.50
N LYS A 89 6.06 1.17 -23.52
CA LYS A 89 5.58 2.57 -23.55
C LYS A 89 4.63 2.95 -22.40
N ILE A 90 4.72 4.22 -21.95
CA ILE A 90 3.82 4.85 -20.96
C ILE A 90 2.37 4.89 -21.51
N VAL A 91 1.73 3.74 -21.62
CA VAL A 91 0.30 3.60 -21.83
C VAL A 91 -0.30 3.71 -20.44
N ASN A 92 -1.19 4.67 -20.23
CA ASN A 92 -1.99 4.74 -19.02
C ASN A 92 -2.65 3.37 -18.85
N SER A 93 -2.18 2.55 -17.90
CA SER A 93 -2.87 1.31 -17.56
C SER A 93 -4.11 1.74 -16.78
N PRO A 94 -5.32 1.60 -17.34
CA PRO A 94 -6.52 1.94 -16.59
C PRO A 94 -6.79 0.90 -15.49
N HIS A 95 -6.10 -0.24 -15.53
CA HIS A 95 -6.41 -1.41 -14.73
C HIS A 95 -5.54 -1.43 -13.49
N SER A 96 -6.20 -1.58 -12.34
CA SER A 96 -5.55 -1.86 -11.07
C SER A 96 -4.65 -3.10 -11.21
N PRO A 97 -3.43 -3.08 -10.65
CA PRO A 97 -2.64 -4.29 -10.51
C PRO A 97 -3.46 -5.39 -9.81
N VAL A 98 -3.32 -6.62 -10.28
CA VAL A 98 -3.91 -7.78 -9.62
C VAL A 98 -3.31 -7.94 -8.23
N PHE A 99 -4.13 -8.29 -7.24
CA PHE A 99 -3.63 -8.61 -5.91
C PHE A 99 -2.67 -9.80 -5.98
N ASP A 100 -1.50 -9.64 -5.38
CA ASP A 100 -0.49 -10.69 -5.28
C ASP A 100 -0.01 -10.71 -3.83
N PRO A 101 -0.29 -11.78 -3.06
CA PRO A 101 0.12 -11.87 -1.65
C PRO A 101 1.64 -11.89 -1.46
N LEU A 102 2.43 -12.16 -2.51
CA LEU A 102 3.90 -12.06 -2.48
C LEU A 102 4.42 -10.63 -2.68
N MET A 103 3.51 -9.67 -2.92
CA MET A 103 3.86 -8.27 -3.20
C MET A 103 2.99 -7.26 -2.46
N ALA A 104 1.86 -7.66 -1.91
CA ALA A 104 0.91 -6.80 -1.24
C ALA A 104 0.61 -7.37 0.15
N MET A 105 0.67 -6.50 1.15
CA MET A 105 0.18 -6.82 2.49
C MET A 105 -1.31 -7.16 2.42
N ASP A 106 -1.75 -8.13 3.23
CA ASP A 106 -3.18 -8.40 3.40
C ASP A 106 -3.86 -7.14 3.93
N SER A 107 -4.84 -6.64 3.18
CA SER A 107 -5.62 -5.46 3.54
C SER A 107 -6.25 -5.53 4.92
N ARG A 108 -6.61 -6.73 5.39
CA ARG A 108 -7.24 -6.96 6.69
C ARG A 108 -6.28 -6.77 7.86
N LEU A 109 -4.98 -6.67 7.58
CA LEU A 109 -3.95 -6.40 8.58
C LEU A 109 -3.64 -4.90 8.72
N VAL A 110 -4.20 -4.04 7.87
CA VAL A 110 -3.81 -2.64 7.79
C VAL A 110 -5.01 -1.74 8.10
N VAL A 111 -4.82 -0.83 9.05
CA VAL A 111 -5.76 0.24 9.34
C VAL A 111 -5.15 1.56 8.89
N SER A 112 -5.89 2.32 8.09
CA SER A 112 -5.47 3.64 7.62
C SER A 112 -6.05 4.77 8.45
N PHE A 113 -5.21 5.74 8.79
CA PHE A 113 -5.59 6.98 9.46
C PHE A 113 -5.23 8.14 8.54
N PHE A 114 -6.24 8.67 7.85
CA PHE A 114 -6.06 9.77 6.93
C PHE A 114 -6.73 11.03 7.47
N ASP A 115 -6.13 12.18 7.18
CA ASP A 115 -6.62 13.52 7.56
C ASP A 115 -6.78 13.72 9.06
N LEU A 116 -5.83 13.19 9.81
CA LEU A 116 -5.77 13.33 11.24
C LEU A 116 -5.73 14.81 11.66
N PRO A 117 -6.56 15.21 12.65
CA PRO A 117 -6.41 16.49 13.34
C PRO A 117 -5.00 16.68 13.89
N ARG A 118 -4.52 17.92 13.95
CA ARG A 118 -3.15 18.25 14.37
C ARG A 118 -2.84 17.80 15.80
N GLU A 119 -3.84 17.79 16.69
CA GLU A 119 -3.70 17.31 18.06
C GLU A 119 -4.02 15.81 18.25
N SER A 120 -4.14 15.02 17.17
CA SER A 120 -4.46 13.60 17.30
C SER A 120 -3.30 12.82 17.91
N ASP A 121 -3.50 12.26 19.11
CA ASP A 121 -2.56 11.32 19.71
C ASP A 121 -2.72 9.92 19.08
N VAL A 122 -2.21 9.77 17.86
CA VAL A 122 -2.25 8.49 17.13
C VAL A 122 -1.35 7.44 17.80
N SER A 123 -0.27 7.87 18.47
CA SER A 123 0.61 6.97 19.22
C SER A 123 -0.12 6.36 20.42
N GLY A 124 -0.86 7.17 21.19
CA GLY A 124 -1.76 6.67 22.25
C GLY A 124 -2.90 5.81 21.70
N LEU A 125 -3.41 6.14 20.51
CA LEU A 125 -4.45 5.41 19.82
C LEU A 125 -4.00 4.00 19.37
N VAL A 126 -2.76 3.87 18.96
CA VAL A 126 -2.09 2.58 18.68
C VAL A 126 -1.76 1.81 19.97
N LEU A 127 -1.26 2.49 21.01
CA LEU A 127 -0.98 1.87 22.32
C LEU A 127 -2.22 1.21 22.92
N ARG A 128 -3.41 1.81 22.74
CA ARG A 128 -4.71 1.23 23.17
C ARG A 128 -5.07 -0.08 22.46
N CYS A 129 -4.43 -0.39 21.33
CA CYS A 129 -4.64 -1.63 20.59
C CYS A 129 -3.67 -2.75 21.00
N GLY A 130 -2.91 -2.57 22.09
CA GLY A 130 -2.10 -3.63 22.70
C GLY A 130 -0.65 -3.70 22.21
N GLY A 131 -0.10 -2.62 21.64
CA GLY A 131 1.33 -2.51 21.32
C GLY A 131 1.87 -3.41 20.19
N GLU A 132 1.04 -4.27 19.60
CA GLU A 132 1.45 -5.25 18.59
C GLU A 132 1.17 -4.81 17.14
N CYS A 133 1.25 -3.51 16.86
CA CYS A 133 1.20 -3.03 15.49
C CYS A 133 2.30 -2.02 15.18
N GLU A 134 2.73 -2.06 13.92
CA GLU A 134 3.76 -1.18 13.38
C GLU A 134 3.07 0.10 12.87
N LEU A 135 3.30 1.22 13.56
CA LEU A 135 2.79 2.53 13.17
C LEU A 135 3.74 3.18 12.16
N VAL A 136 3.22 3.51 10.97
CA VAL A 136 3.96 4.12 9.88
C VAL A 136 3.36 5.48 9.54
N TRP A 137 4.06 6.55 9.93
CA TRP A 137 3.71 7.90 9.53
C TRP A 137 4.10 8.16 8.07
N LEU A 138 3.10 8.55 7.26
CA LEU A 138 3.29 8.93 5.86
C LEU A 138 3.61 10.43 5.76
N ASN A 139 2.88 11.24 6.54
CA ASN A 139 3.12 12.66 6.75
C ASN A 139 2.46 13.11 8.06
N GLU A 140 2.43 14.41 8.34
CA GLU A 140 1.89 14.99 9.58
C GLU A 140 0.41 14.66 9.86
N LYS A 141 -0.38 14.28 8.86
CA LYS A 141 -1.81 14.03 8.96
C LYS A 141 -2.22 12.62 8.54
N ASN A 142 -1.28 11.78 8.12
CA ASN A 142 -1.58 10.49 7.52
C ASN A 142 -0.66 9.41 8.07
N ALA A 143 -1.24 8.32 8.56
CA ALA A 143 -0.51 7.17 9.10
C ALA A 143 -1.20 5.85 8.75
N LEU A 144 -0.45 4.75 8.86
CA LEU A 144 -0.95 3.38 8.79
C LEU A 144 -0.56 2.63 10.05
N ALA A 145 -1.44 1.78 10.56
CA ALA A 145 -1.09 0.76 11.54
C ALA A 145 -1.18 -0.62 10.89
N VAL A 146 -0.07 -1.37 10.95
CA VAL A 146 0.01 -2.74 10.40
C VAL A 146 0.07 -3.73 11.55
N PHE A 147 -0.92 -4.61 11.62
CA PHE A 147 -1.10 -5.60 12.67
C PHE A 147 -0.59 -6.98 12.22
N GLY A 148 -0.14 -7.80 13.17
CA GLY A 148 0.19 -9.20 12.89
C GLY A 148 -1.03 -10.14 12.82
N ASP A 149 -2.22 -9.68 13.21
CA ASP A 149 -3.45 -10.49 13.24
C ASP A 149 -4.68 -9.70 12.74
N PRO A 150 -5.52 -10.29 11.86
CA PRO A 150 -6.70 -9.61 11.33
C PRO A 150 -7.78 -9.30 12.38
N ALA A 151 -7.95 -10.11 13.43
CA ALA A 151 -8.98 -9.87 14.44
C ALA A 151 -8.64 -8.63 15.28
N ARG A 152 -7.35 -8.39 15.53
CA ARG A 152 -6.85 -7.17 16.17
C ARG A 152 -7.00 -5.95 15.28
N ALA A 153 -6.64 -6.03 14.01
CA ALA A 153 -6.88 -4.95 13.06
C ALA A 153 -8.37 -4.59 12.96
N ALA A 154 -9.26 -5.58 12.92
CA ALA A 154 -10.71 -5.36 12.92
C ALA A 154 -11.21 -4.72 14.22
N THR A 155 -10.62 -5.09 15.36
CA THR A 155 -10.94 -4.47 16.66
C THR A 155 -10.47 -3.03 16.71
N ALA A 156 -9.26 -2.73 16.22
CA ALA A 156 -8.75 -1.38 16.08
C ALA A 156 -9.67 -0.56 15.17
N LEU A 157 -10.03 -1.06 13.99
CA LEU A 157 -10.93 -0.36 13.07
C LEU A 157 -12.28 0.02 13.71
N ARG A 158 -12.83 -0.82 14.61
CA ARG A 158 -14.08 -0.54 15.32
C ARG A 158 -13.96 0.46 16.47
N ARG A 159 -12.76 0.63 17.03
CA ARG A 159 -12.54 1.40 18.28
C ARG A 159 -11.86 2.74 18.06
N LEU A 160 -11.39 3.02 16.86
CA LEU A 160 -10.56 4.18 16.57
C LEU A 160 -11.33 5.15 15.67
N ASP A 161 -11.55 6.36 16.19
CA ASP A 161 -12.45 7.38 15.59
C ASP A 161 -12.02 7.86 14.20
N HIS A 162 -10.76 7.60 13.81
CA HIS A 162 -10.19 7.99 12.51
C HIS A 162 -9.65 6.80 11.70
N GLY A 163 -9.93 5.57 12.16
CA GLY A 163 -9.53 4.36 11.45
C GLY A 163 -10.42 4.11 10.25
N SER A 164 -9.81 3.74 9.13
CA SER A 164 -10.49 3.36 7.90
C SER A 164 -9.89 2.09 7.31
N VAL A 165 -10.67 1.41 6.46
CA VAL A 165 -10.22 0.22 5.74
C VAL A 165 -9.14 0.63 4.74
N TYR A 166 -7.99 -0.05 4.80
CA TYR A 166 -6.97 0.06 3.77
C TYR A 166 -7.32 -0.87 2.60
N TYR A 167 -7.39 -0.32 1.38
CA TYR A 167 -7.74 -1.07 0.17
C TYR A 167 -6.52 -1.44 -0.69
N GLY A 168 -5.35 -0.85 -0.41
CA GLY A 168 -4.14 -0.99 -1.23
C GLY A 168 -4.30 -0.56 -2.69
N VAL A 169 -3.24 -0.80 -3.46
CA VAL A 169 -3.21 -0.52 -4.92
C VAL A 169 -3.93 -1.62 -5.69
N ALA A 170 -4.11 -2.80 -5.09
CA ALA A 170 -4.88 -3.87 -5.68
C ALA A 170 -6.34 -3.73 -5.27
N VAL A 171 -7.15 -3.10 -6.13
CA VAL A 171 -8.61 -3.15 -6.03
C VAL A 171 -9.02 -4.62 -5.99
N VAL A 172 -9.56 -5.05 -4.85
CA VAL A 172 -10.34 -6.30 -4.78
C VAL A 172 -11.52 -6.09 -5.70
N VAL A 173 -11.46 -6.66 -6.90
CA VAL A 173 -12.64 -6.82 -7.74
C VAL A 173 -13.51 -7.82 -7.00
N VAL A 174 -14.41 -7.33 -6.15
CA VAL A 174 -15.62 -8.09 -5.83
C VAL A 174 -16.39 -8.10 -7.15
N GLN A 175 -16.17 -9.16 -7.94
CA GLN A 175 -17.14 -9.54 -8.96
C GLN A 175 -18.40 -9.91 -8.18
N ASN A 176 -19.30 -8.94 -8.00
CA ASN A 176 -20.69 -9.30 -7.73
C ASN A 176 -21.14 -10.04 -8.99
N GLU A 177 -21.27 -11.36 -8.85
CA GLU A 177 -22.02 -12.18 -9.77
C GLU A 177 -23.41 -11.52 -9.94
N PRO A 178 -23.85 -11.19 -11.16
CA PRO A 178 -25.18 -10.64 -11.35
C PRO A 178 -26.20 -11.70 -10.91
N PRO A 179 -27.28 -11.33 -10.21
CA PRO A 179 -28.29 -12.31 -9.80
C PRO A 179 -28.82 -13.00 -11.06
N LEU A 180 -28.84 -14.33 -11.01
CA LEU A 180 -29.48 -15.17 -12.03
C LEU A 180 -30.91 -14.64 -12.23
N ARG A 181 -31.16 -13.99 -13.36
CA ARG A 181 -32.52 -13.75 -13.83
C ARG A 181 -33.10 -15.13 -14.14
N THR A 182 -33.87 -15.68 -13.22
CA THR A 182 -34.83 -16.73 -13.53
C THR A 182 -35.86 -16.13 -14.48
N ARG A 183 -35.72 -16.46 -15.76
CA ARG A 183 -36.83 -16.43 -16.72
C ARG A 183 -37.48 -17.81 -16.70
N ASN A 184 -38.67 -17.87 -16.11
CA ASN A 184 -39.89 -18.55 -16.59
C ASN A 184 -40.80 -18.82 -15.39
#